data_AF-A0A2Z4UJX1-F1
#
_entry.id   AF-A0A2Z4UJX1-F1
#
_cell.length_a   1.000
_cell.length_b   1.000
_cell.length_c   1.000
_cell.angle_alpha   90.00
_cell.angle_beta   90.00
_cell.angle_gamma   90.00
#
_symmetry.space_group_name_H-M   'P 1'
#
loop_
_entity.id
_entity.type
_entity.pdbx_description
1 polymer ?
#
loop_
_entity_poly.entity_id
_entity_poly.type
_entity_poly.pdbx_seq_one_letter_code
_entity_poly.pdbx_strand_id
1 'polypeptide(L)'
;MKKNDPYTVRYWIAYAAYLSLSNLIWETAQLPLYTLWDQAFDTIVFAVFHCTGGDVLIGLFSLAIAYGLFRLTSRLPLKLTVRPKGVAFCAVLLGLVYTVFSEWLNVYVRKSWAYSDLMPLINMGDFGIGLSPIVQWLVLPTAFFIWKGRVRFNR
;
A
#
# COMPACT_ATOMS: atom_id res chain seq x y z
N MET A 1 20.33 19.33 20.40
CA MET A 1 19.69 18.03 20.73
C MET A 1 19.43 17.26 19.44
N LYS A 2 20.11 16.12 19.21
CA LYS A 2 19.84 15.24 18.06
C LYS A 2 18.41 14.69 18.25
N LYS A 3 17.44 15.18 17.48
CA LYS A 3 16.07 14.65 17.51
C LYS A 3 16.15 13.19 17.09
N ASN A 4 15.88 12.25 18.01
CA ASN A 4 15.90 10.82 17.72
C ASN A 4 15.01 10.55 16.51
N ASP A 5 15.57 9.92 15.47
CA ASP A 5 14.85 9.62 14.24
C ASP A 5 13.73 8.62 14.55
N PRO A 6 12.45 8.96 14.32
CA PRO A 6 11.35 8.04 14.55
C PRO A 6 11.33 6.83 13.60
N TYR A 7 12.02 6.89 12.45
CA TYR A 7 12.05 5.85 11.42
C TYR A 7 13.39 5.09 11.44
N THR A 8 13.66 4.42 12.55
CA THR A 8 14.85 3.57 12.73
C THR A 8 14.83 2.34 11.83
N VAL A 9 15.97 1.67 11.65
CA VAL A 9 16.05 0.38 10.92
C VAL A 9 15.03 -0.65 11.47
N ARG A 10 14.86 -0.70 12.80
CA ARG A 10 13.85 -1.56 13.44
C ARG A 10 12.42 -1.21 13.02
N TYR A 11 12.12 0.06 12.79
CA TYR A 11 10.81 0.49 12.29
C TYR A 11 10.57 -0.02 10.87
N TRP A 12 11.58 0.12 10.00
CA TRP A 12 11.52 -0.36 8.61
C TRP A 12 11.35 -1.88 8.54
N ILE A 13 12.11 -2.63 9.34
CA ILE A 13 11.97 -4.09 9.42
C ILE A 13 10.57 -4.48 9.91
N ALA A 14 10.07 -3.83 10.96
CA ALA A 14 8.72 -4.10 11.47
C ALA A 14 7.64 -3.77 10.42
N TYR A 15 7.83 -2.71 9.64
CA TYR A 15 6.90 -2.32 8.58
C TYR A 15 6.90 -3.32 7.44
N ALA A 16 8.09 -3.73 6.97
CA ALA A 16 8.23 -4.75 5.94
C ALA A 16 7.59 -6.07 6.39
N ALA A 17 7.93 -6.56 7.59
CA ALA A 17 7.38 -7.81 8.13
C ALA A 17 5.85 -7.76 8.30
N TYR A 18 5.33 -6.65 8.79
CA TYR A 18 3.88 -6.45 8.89
C TYR A 18 3.23 -6.51 7.51
N LEU A 19 3.71 -5.71 6.55
CA LEU A 19 3.16 -5.69 5.19
C LEU A 19 3.27 -7.05 4.50
N SER A 20 4.38 -7.77 4.67
CA SER A 20 4.54 -9.11 4.09
C SER A 20 3.46 -10.05 4.58
N LEU A 21 3.24 -10.13 5.89
CA LEU A 21 2.24 -11.04 6.45
C LEU A 21 0.81 -10.58 6.12
N SER A 22 0.53 -9.29 6.28
CA SER A 22 -0.82 -8.77 6.09
C SER A 22 -1.25 -8.80 4.63
N ASN A 23 -0.36 -8.46 3.69
CA ASN A 23 -0.67 -8.57 2.26
C ASN A 23 -0.77 -10.04 1.87
N LEU A 24 0.08 -10.94 2.34
CA LEU A 24 -0.06 -12.37 2.02
C LEU A 24 -1.44 -12.92 2.40
N ILE A 25 -1.92 -12.57 3.60
CA ILE A 25 -3.26 -12.94 4.07
C ILE A 25 -4.34 -12.29 3.18
N TRP A 26 -4.19 -11.00 2.86
CA TRP A 26 -5.16 -10.26 2.06
C TRP A 26 -5.24 -10.78 0.62
N GLU A 27 -4.09 -10.96 -0.04
CA GLU A 27 -3.96 -11.51 -1.39
C GLU A 27 -4.62 -12.88 -1.49
N THR A 28 -4.34 -13.77 -0.54
CA THR A 28 -4.97 -15.09 -0.48
C THR A 28 -6.49 -14.99 -0.31
N ALA A 29 -6.96 -14.10 0.55
CA ALA A 29 -8.39 -13.91 0.82
C ALA A 29 -9.15 -13.28 -0.36
N GLN A 30 -8.50 -12.41 -1.13
CA GLN A 30 -9.14 -11.72 -2.26
C GLN A 30 -9.05 -12.48 -3.58
N LEU A 31 -8.33 -13.61 -3.64
CA LEU A 31 -8.19 -14.41 -4.85
C LEU A 31 -9.53 -14.68 -5.58
N PRO A 32 -10.64 -15.06 -4.90
CA PRO A 32 -11.92 -15.31 -5.57
C PRO A 32 -12.52 -14.09 -6.26
N LEU A 33 -12.04 -12.88 -5.95
CA LEU A 33 -12.48 -11.65 -6.60
C LEU A 33 -11.84 -11.48 -8.00
N TYR A 34 -10.81 -12.26 -8.33
CA TYR A 34 -10.13 -12.23 -9.62
C TYR A 34 -10.39 -13.53 -10.39
N THR A 35 -10.41 -13.46 -11.72
CA THR A 35 -10.53 -14.65 -12.59
C THR A 35 -9.32 -15.59 -12.48
N LEU A 36 -8.26 -15.13 -11.81
CA LEU A 36 -7.07 -15.90 -11.48
C LEU A 36 -7.37 -17.11 -10.60
N TRP A 37 -8.47 -17.08 -9.84
CA TRP A 37 -8.91 -18.17 -8.97
C TRP A 37 -9.12 -19.50 -9.72
N ASP A 38 -9.48 -19.44 -11.00
CA ASP A 38 -9.74 -20.63 -11.83
C ASP A 38 -8.49 -21.14 -12.57
N GLN A 39 -7.31 -20.56 -12.30
CA GLN A 39 -6.06 -20.97 -12.93
C GLN A 39 -5.38 -22.13 -12.18
N ALA A 40 -4.31 -22.66 -12.77
CA ALA A 40 -3.51 -23.71 -12.16
C ALA A 40 -2.89 -23.25 -10.82
N PHE A 41 -2.72 -24.21 -9.89
CA PHE A 41 -2.27 -23.92 -8.53
C PHE A 41 -0.90 -23.21 -8.47
N ASP A 42 0.03 -23.59 -9.33
CA ASP A 42 1.36 -22.97 -9.44
C ASP A 42 1.26 -21.49 -9.87
N THR A 43 0.33 -21.18 -10.76
CA THR A 43 0.05 -19.82 -11.23
C THR A 43 -0.57 -18.98 -10.10
N ILE A 44 -1.49 -19.55 -9.34
CA ILE A 44 -2.09 -18.89 -8.17
C ILE A 44 -1.02 -18.60 -7.10
N VAL A 45 -0.20 -19.60 -6.76
CA VAL A 45 0.88 -19.44 -5.77
C VAL A 45 1.87 -18.37 -6.22
N PHE A 46 2.32 -18.41 -7.47
CA PHE A 46 3.22 -17.40 -8.02
C PHE A 46 2.60 -16.01 -7.94
N ALA A 47 1.34 -15.85 -8.35
CA ALA A 47 0.65 -14.56 -8.32
C ALA A 47 0.53 -14.01 -6.90
N VAL A 48 0.15 -14.81 -5.91
CA VAL A 48 0.05 -14.37 -4.51
C VAL A 48 1.40 -13.89 -3.99
N PHE A 49 2.48 -14.62 -4.24
CA PHE A 49 3.82 -14.21 -3.82
C PHE A 49 4.34 -12.98 -4.57
N HIS A 50 4.10 -12.91 -5.88
CA HIS A 50 4.48 -11.79 -6.72
C HIS A 50 3.75 -10.49 -6.30
N CYS A 51 2.43 -10.55 -6.09
CA CYS A 51 1.63 -9.42 -5.61
C CYS A 51 2.06 -9.00 -4.20
N THR A 52 2.18 -9.95 -3.27
CA THR A 52 2.67 -9.68 -1.90
C THR A 52 4.04 -8.98 -1.91
N GLY A 53 4.97 -9.48 -2.72
CA GLY A 53 6.29 -8.88 -2.89
C GLY A 53 6.22 -7.46 -3.46
N GLY A 54 5.37 -7.27 -4.47
CA GLY A 54 5.05 -5.97 -5.04
C GLY A 54 4.54 -4.97 -3.99
N ASP A 55 3.54 -5.35 -3.21
CA ASP A 55 2.95 -4.48 -2.18
C ASP A 55 3.93 -4.08 -1.09
N VAL A 56 4.80 -5.01 -0.66
CA VAL A 56 5.86 -4.71 0.29
C VAL A 56 6.82 -3.67 -0.30
N LEU A 57 7.23 -3.82 -1.55
CA LEU A 57 8.12 -2.87 -2.23
C LEU A 57 7.44 -1.49 -2.36
N ILE A 58 6.21 -1.45 -2.87
CA ILE A 58 5.44 -0.20 -3.01
C ILE A 58 5.31 0.47 -1.64
N GLY A 59 5.07 -0.29 -0.57
CA GLY A 59 4.90 0.24 0.78
C GLY A 59 6.18 0.87 1.29
N LEU A 60 7.30 0.18 1.12
CA LEU A 60 8.63 0.67 1.50
C LEU A 60 9.02 1.92 0.72
N PHE A 61 8.84 1.92 -0.60
CA PHE A 61 9.14 3.09 -1.45
C PHE A 61 8.24 4.27 -1.11
N SER A 62 6.94 4.04 -0.91
CA SER A 62 5.98 5.09 -0.55
C SER A 62 6.35 5.73 0.80
N LEU A 63 6.71 4.93 1.80
CA LEU A 63 7.19 5.45 3.07
C LEU A 63 8.53 6.19 2.92
N ALA A 64 9.42 5.72 2.05
CA ALA A 64 10.75 6.32 1.87
C ALA A 64 10.64 7.69 1.20
N ILE A 65 9.82 7.77 0.15
CA ILE A 65 9.51 9.03 -0.55
C ILE A 65 8.81 9.98 0.41
N ALA A 66 7.75 9.55 1.10
CA ALA A 66 7.04 10.40 2.06
C ALA A 66 7.98 10.92 3.17
N TYR A 67 8.81 10.05 3.74
CA TYR A 67 9.76 10.46 4.77
C TYR A 67 10.82 11.43 4.22
N GLY A 68 11.39 11.13 3.06
CA GLY A 68 12.39 11.96 2.37
C GLY A 68 11.86 13.36 2.05
N LEU A 69 10.66 13.45 1.48
CA LEU A 69 9.98 14.72 1.18
C LEU A 69 9.86 15.59 2.43
N PHE A 70 9.29 15.06 3.53
CA PHE A 70 9.14 15.83 4.75
C PHE A 70 10.48 16.23 5.39
N ARG A 71 11.53 15.39 5.28
CA ARG A 71 12.87 15.78 5.73
C ARG A 71 13.45 16.91 4.90
N LEU A 72 13.32 16.88 3.58
CA LEU A 72 13.83 17.92 2.69
C LEU A 72 13.08 19.24 2.90
N THR A 73 11.76 19.21 2.99
CA THR A 73 10.95 20.42 3.19
C THR A 73 11.08 21.02 4.58
N SER A 74 11.48 20.23 5.59
CA SER A 74 11.82 20.77 6.91
C SER A 74 13.07 21.66 6.92
N ARG A 75 13.89 21.62 5.85
CA ARG A 75 15.04 22.51 5.63
C ARG A 75 14.68 23.77 4.83
N LEU A 76 13.48 23.81 4.24
CA LEU A 76 12.97 24.95 3.48
C LEU A 76 12.21 25.93 4.39
N PRO A 77 12.11 27.23 4.01
CA PRO A 77 11.41 28.24 4.79
C PRO A 77 9.91 27.94 4.99
N LEU A 78 9.34 27.01 4.20
CA LEU A 78 7.97 26.52 4.34
C LEU A 78 7.69 25.80 5.67
N LYS A 79 8.72 25.44 6.46
CA LYS A 79 8.62 24.80 7.79
C LYS A 79 7.57 23.69 7.88
N LEU A 80 7.48 22.82 6.86
CA LEU A 80 6.72 21.58 6.97
C LEU A 80 7.39 20.73 8.06
N THR A 81 6.84 20.82 9.26
CA THR A 81 7.34 20.05 10.40
C THR A 81 7.08 18.58 10.09
N VAL A 82 8.10 17.74 10.23
CA VAL A 82 7.97 16.27 10.10
C VAL A 82 7.00 15.77 11.18
N ARG A 83 5.71 15.81 10.87
CA ARG A 83 4.64 15.28 11.72
C ARG A 83 4.41 13.83 11.29
N PRO A 84 4.50 12.85 12.22
CA PRO A 84 4.23 11.45 11.93
C PRO A 84 2.94 11.19 11.13
N LYS A 85 1.87 11.94 11.46
CA LYS A 85 0.59 11.89 10.74
C LYS A 85 0.71 12.29 9.26
N GLY A 86 1.51 13.30 8.94
CA GLY A 86 1.70 13.77 7.56
C GLY A 86 2.48 12.78 6.71
N VAL A 87 3.54 12.19 7.27
CA VAL A 87 4.32 11.15 6.59
C VAL A 87 3.45 9.90 6.36
N ALA A 88 2.67 9.48 7.36
CA ALA A 88 1.75 8.36 7.23
C ALA A 88 0.71 8.61 6.13
N PHE A 89 0.06 9.79 6.14
CA PHE A 89 -0.92 10.16 5.11
C PHE A 89 -0.31 10.15 3.71
N CYS A 90 0.86 10.78 3.52
CA CYS A 90 1.52 10.81 2.23
C CYS A 90 1.98 9.42 1.78
N ALA A 91 2.45 8.56 2.68
CA ALA A 91 2.83 7.19 2.34
C ALA A 91 1.62 6.37 1.87
N VAL A 92 0.48 6.47 2.57
CA VAL A 92 -0.78 5.81 2.16
C VAL A 92 -1.24 6.35 0.81
N LEU A 93 -1.21 7.67 0.61
CA LEU A 93 -1.64 8.29 -0.63
C LEU A 93 -0.77 7.88 -1.83
N LEU A 94 0.55 7.86 -1.66
CA LEU A 94 1.48 7.41 -2.70
C LEU A 94 1.24 5.94 -3.07
N GLY A 95 1.06 5.09 -2.07
CA GLY A 95 0.71 3.69 -2.28
C GLY A 95 -0.60 3.54 -3.03
N LEU A 96 -1.66 4.21 -2.56
CA LEU A 96 -2.98 4.17 -3.19
C LEU A 96 -2.96 4.65 -4.65
N VAL A 97 -2.28 5.75 -4.95
CA VAL A 97 -2.12 6.27 -6.31
C VAL A 97 -1.41 5.24 -7.19
N TYR A 98 -0.34 4.65 -6.68
CA TYR A 98 0.38 3.61 -7.41
C TYR A 98 -0.50 2.38 -7.65
N THR A 99 -1.27 1.93 -6.67
CA THR A 99 -2.18 0.77 -6.79
C THR A 99 -3.27 1.01 -7.83
N VAL A 100 -3.89 2.19 -7.82
CA VAL A 100 -4.89 2.55 -8.86
C VAL A 100 -4.25 2.52 -10.24
N PHE A 101 -3.04 3.10 -10.37
CA PHE A 101 -2.29 3.07 -11.62
C PHE A 101 -1.91 1.64 -12.05
N SER A 102 -1.45 0.79 -11.13
CA SER A 102 -1.04 -0.58 -11.44
C SER A 102 -2.22 -1.47 -11.80
N GLU A 103 -3.36 -1.33 -11.12
CA GLU A 103 -4.59 -2.05 -11.47
C GLU A 103 -5.07 -1.64 -12.86
N TRP A 104 -5.10 -0.33 -13.14
CA TRP A 104 -5.48 0.16 -14.46
C TRP A 104 -4.55 -0.40 -15.56
N LEU A 105 -3.24 -0.35 -15.32
CA LEU A 105 -2.24 -0.84 -16.27
C LEU A 105 -2.38 -2.35 -16.51
N ASN A 106 -2.59 -3.15 -15.46
CA ASN A 106 -2.62 -4.60 -15.61
C ASN A 106 -3.96 -5.12 -16.13
N VAL A 107 -5.08 -4.48 -15.78
CA VAL A 107 -6.41 -4.89 -16.27
C VAL A 107 -6.66 -4.40 -17.68
N TYR A 108 -6.44 -3.11 -17.96
CA TYR A 108 -6.87 -2.50 -19.23
C TYR A 108 -5.79 -2.50 -20.31
N VAL A 109 -4.53 -2.33 -19.92
CA VAL A 109 -3.42 -2.21 -20.90
C VAL A 109 -2.75 -3.56 -21.14
N ARG A 110 -2.27 -4.22 -20.07
CA ARG A 110 -1.52 -5.47 -20.18
C ARG A 110 -2.39 -6.71 -20.19
N LYS A 111 -3.64 -6.61 -19.72
CA LYS A 111 -4.58 -7.73 -19.56
C LYS A 111 -3.95 -8.91 -18.83
N SER A 112 -3.11 -8.62 -17.83
CA SER A 112 -2.40 -9.62 -17.05
C SER A 112 -3.33 -10.35 -16.09
N TRP A 113 -4.40 -9.69 -15.64
CA TRP A 113 -5.50 -10.28 -14.88
C TRP A 113 -6.80 -9.53 -15.14
N ALA A 114 -7.92 -10.15 -14.74
CA ALA A 114 -9.25 -9.57 -14.83
C ALA A 114 -10.02 -9.80 -13.53
N TYR A 115 -11.01 -8.94 -13.28
CA TYR A 115 -11.93 -9.07 -12.17
C TYR A 115 -12.99 -10.14 -12.48
N SER A 116 -13.37 -10.89 -11.45
CA SER A 116 -14.57 -11.73 -11.49
C SER A 116 -15.84 -10.91 -11.23
N ASP A 117 -17.00 -11.52 -11.43
CA ASP A 117 -18.30 -10.93 -11.10
C ASP A 117 -18.48 -10.61 -9.61
N LEU A 118 -17.66 -11.20 -8.74
CA LEU A 118 -17.70 -10.97 -7.30
C LEU A 118 -17.02 -9.66 -6.89
N MET A 119 -16.16 -9.08 -7.72
CA MET A 119 -15.39 -7.90 -7.37
C MET A 119 -16.24 -6.63 -7.42
N PRO A 120 -16.46 -5.93 -6.28
CA PRO A 120 -17.08 -4.62 -6.32
C PRO A 120 -16.12 -3.64 -7.01
N LEU A 121 -16.65 -2.83 -7.93
CA LEU A 121 -15.86 -1.85 -8.68
C LEU A 121 -16.18 -0.43 -8.22
N ILE A 122 -15.14 0.39 -8.10
CA ILE A 122 -15.25 1.85 -8.00
C ILE A 122 -15.18 2.40 -9.42
N ASN A 123 -16.26 3.05 -9.85
CA ASN A 123 -16.31 3.70 -11.16
C ASN A 123 -15.46 4.98 -11.14
N MET A 124 -14.41 5.02 -11.96
CA MET A 124 -13.55 6.18 -12.17
C MET A 124 -13.69 6.65 -13.63
N GLY A 125 -14.86 7.20 -13.96
CA GLY A 125 -15.22 7.56 -15.33
C GLY A 125 -15.56 6.32 -16.14
N ASP A 126 -14.82 6.09 -17.23
CA ASP A 126 -15.06 4.99 -18.17
C ASP A 126 -14.49 3.63 -17.72
N PHE A 127 -13.77 3.60 -16.59
CA PHE A 127 -13.12 2.41 -16.06
C PHE A 127 -13.60 2.09 -14.64
N GLY A 128 -13.59 0.80 -14.29
CA GLY A 128 -13.86 0.30 -12.95
C GLY A 128 -12.56 -0.20 -12.31
N ILE A 129 -12.25 0.29 -11.11
CA ILE A 129 -11.12 -0.20 -10.32
C ILE A 129 -11.64 -1.08 -9.19
N GLY A 130 -11.02 -2.23 -8.98
CA GLY A 130 -11.37 -3.15 -7.92
C GLY A 130 -11.35 -2.48 -6.54
N LEU A 131 -12.39 -2.72 -5.74
CA LEU A 131 -12.50 -2.16 -4.39
C LEU A 131 -11.50 -2.80 -3.43
N SER A 132 -11.27 -4.11 -3.53
CA SER A 132 -10.37 -4.83 -2.60
C SER A 132 -8.94 -4.26 -2.52
N PRO A 133 -8.21 -4.02 -3.62
CA PRO A 133 -6.86 -3.45 -3.56
C PRO A 133 -6.85 -2.01 -3.04
N ILE A 134 -7.92 -1.23 -3.27
CA ILE A 134 -8.09 0.09 -2.67
C ILE A 134 -8.23 -0.01 -1.15
N VAL A 135 -9.08 -0.91 -0.67
CA VAL A 135 -9.28 -1.13 0.76
C VAL A 135 -8.01 -1.67 1.42
N GLN A 136 -7.30 -2.60 0.77
CA GLN A 136 -6.00 -3.12 1.22
C GLN A 136 -5.02 -1.99 1.51
N TRP A 137 -4.87 -1.06 0.56
CA TRP A 137 -3.95 0.07 0.66
C TRP A 137 -4.38 1.15 1.66
N LEU A 138 -5.67 1.30 1.90
CA LEU A 138 -6.18 2.19 2.94
C LEU A 138 -6.06 1.57 4.33
N VAL A 139 -6.29 0.26 4.47
CA VAL A 139 -6.39 -0.41 5.77
C VAL A 139 -5.02 -0.83 6.29
N LEU A 140 -4.23 -1.58 5.52
CA LEU A 140 -3.03 -2.24 6.04
C LEU A 140 -1.95 -1.23 6.48
N PRO A 141 -1.50 -0.27 5.63
CA PRO A 141 -0.49 0.69 6.06
C PRO A 141 -1.00 1.59 7.19
N THR A 142 -2.28 2.01 7.14
CA THR A 142 -2.89 2.85 8.19
C THR A 142 -2.93 2.13 9.53
N ALA A 143 -3.33 0.86 9.56
CA ALA A 143 -3.35 0.05 10.77
C ALA A 143 -1.94 -0.06 11.39
N PHE A 144 -0.90 -0.25 10.57
CA PHE A 144 0.47 -0.21 11.05
C PHE A 144 0.86 1.14 11.66
N PHE A 145 0.54 2.25 10.98
CA PHE A 145 0.84 3.58 11.49
C PHE A 145 0.11 3.90 12.80
N ILE A 146 -1.13 3.43 12.97
CA ILE A 146 -1.87 3.52 14.23
C ILE A 146 -1.18 2.69 15.32
N TRP A 147 -0.87 1.42 15.03
CA TRP A 147 -0.21 0.50 15.96
C TRP A 147 1.14 1.05 16.48
N LYS A 148 1.94 1.67 15.60
CA LYS A 148 3.20 2.31 15.99
C LYS A 148 3.03 3.72 16.57
N GLY A 149 1.81 4.17 16.83
CA GLY A 149 1.49 5.46 17.45
C GLY A 149 1.82 6.68 16.58
N ARG A 150 1.92 6.49 15.25
CA ARG A 150 2.20 7.55 14.27
C ARG A 150 0.92 8.29 13.86
N VAL A 151 -0.22 7.63 13.97
CA VAL A 151 -1.56 8.23 13.88
C VAL A 151 -2.29 7.97 15.20
N ARG A 152 -2.88 9.02 15.77
CA ARG A 152 -3.78 8.94 16.92
C ARG A 152 -5.08 9.64 16.54
N PHE A 153 -6.20 8.94 16.66
CA PHE A 153 -7.50 9.57 16.73
C PHE A 153 -7.57 10.24 18.10
N ASN A 154 -7.75 11.56 18.14
CA ASN A 154 -7.87 12.27 19.41
C ASN A 154 -9.03 11.68 20.21
N ARG A 155 -8.80 11.38 21.49
CA ARG A 155 -9.82 11.47 22.53
C ARG A 155 -9.69 12.85 23.16
#